data_AF-A0A7S1DP66-F1
#
_entry.id   AF-A0A7S1DP66-F1
#
_cell.length_a   1.000
_cell.length_b   1.000
_cell.length_c   1.000
_cell.angle_alpha   90.00
_cell.angle_beta   90.00
_cell.angle_gamma   90.00
#
_symmetry.space_group_name_H-M   'P 1'
#
loop_
_entity.id
_entity.type
_entity.pdbx_description
1 polymer ?
#
loop_
_entity_poly.entity_id
_entity_poly.type
_entity_poly.pdbx_seq_one_letter_code
_entity_poly.pdbx_strand_id
1 'polypeptide(L)'
;DIRCCIVIGGVKNQVQEMELRKKPDVVVATPGRMLDHLRNAAGVNVDGLEILILDEADRLLEMGFTEEVEELVKMCPVRRQTMLFSATMTHDVDRLAAYSLKRPVRITADSSIRVDGEGELNKVAVPKTLNQE
;
A
#
# COMPACT_ATOMS: atom_id res chain seq x y z
N ASP A 1 9.27 19.65 -9.37
CA ASP A 1 9.92 18.33 -9.30
C ASP A 1 9.25 17.47 -8.25
N ILE A 2 9.10 16.17 -8.56
CA ILE A 2 8.64 15.13 -7.63
C ILE A 2 9.88 14.50 -6.99
N ARG A 3 9.90 14.41 -5.66
CA ARG A 3 11.01 13.84 -4.89
C ARG A 3 10.61 12.49 -4.33
N CYS A 4 11.48 11.50 -4.54
CA CYS A 4 11.27 10.14 -4.07
C CYS A 4 12.39 9.73 -3.12
N CYS A 5 12.09 8.89 -2.12
CA CYS A 5 13.12 8.23 -1.32
C CYS A 5 12.78 6.75 -1.06
N ILE A 6 13.80 6.00 -0.65
CA ILE A 6 13.72 4.57 -0.34
C ILE A 6 14.05 4.37 1.15
N VAL A 7 13.21 3.59 1.83
CA VAL A 7 13.30 3.33 3.28
C VAL A 7 13.29 1.82 3.52
N ILE A 8 14.48 1.22 3.52
CA ILE A 8 14.67 -0.25 3.61
C ILE A 8 15.75 -0.65 4.60
N GLY A 9 15.81 -1.95 4.95
CA GLY A 9 16.93 -2.52 5.71
C GLY A 9 18.29 -2.40 5.00
N GLY A 10 19.38 -2.54 5.75
CA GLY A 10 20.75 -2.56 5.19
C GLY A 10 21.37 -1.19 4.91
N VAL A 11 20.63 -0.10 5.08
CA VAL A 11 21.13 1.28 4.93
C VAL A 11 21.14 1.98 6.29
N LYS A 12 22.06 2.92 6.51
CA LYS A 12 22.20 3.67 7.77
C LYS A 12 20.92 4.47 8.08
N ASN A 13 20.36 4.27 9.27
CA ASN A 13 19.15 4.97 9.74
C ASN A 13 19.23 6.48 9.58
N GLN A 14 20.36 7.10 9.98
CA GLN A 14 20.53 8.56 9.93
C GLN A 14 20.39 9.12 8.51
N VAL A 15 20.80 8.38 7.49
CA VAL A 15 20.68 8.82 6.09
C VAL A 15 19.21 8.83 5.67
N GLN A 16 18.48 7.74 5.94
CA GLN A 16 17.05 7.66 5.61
C GLN A 16 16.21 8.67 6.41
N GLU A 17 16.54 8.89 7.68
CA GLU A 17 15.90 9.91 8.52
C GLU A 17 16.09 11.32 7.95
N MET A 18 17.30 11.66 7.50
CA MET A 18 17.55 12.96 6.84
C MET A 18 16.74 13.10 5.55
N GLU A 19 16.59 12.04 4.74
CA GLU A 19 15.76 12.09 3.54
C GLU A 19 14.27 12.23 3.87
N LEU A 20 13.77 11.48 4.85
CA LEU A 20 12.37 11.56 5.29
C LEU A 20 12.02 12.95 5.84
N ARG A 21 12.94 13.59 6.57
CA ARG A 21 12.75 14.96 7.08
C ARG A 21 12.60 16.02 6.00
N LYS A 22 13.09 15.76 4.78
CA LYS A 22 12.87 16.65 3.63
C LYS A 22 11.43 16.57 3.10
N LYS A 23 10.59 15.69 3.67
CA LYS A 23 9.19 15.45 3.28
C LYS A 23 9.09 15.14 1.78
N PRO A 24 9.64 14.00 1.33
CA PRO A 24 9.55 13.57 -0.07
C PRO A 24 8.08 13.37 -0.47
N ASP A 25 7.80 13.50 -1.76
CA ASP A 25 6.46 13.35 -2.32
C ASP A 25 6.07 11.86 -2.41
N VAL A 26 7.06 10.97 -2.60
CA VAL A 26 6.87 9.51 -2.65
C VAL A 26 7.90 8.80 -1.77
N VAL A 27 7.45 7.83 -0.98
CA VAL A 27 8.31 6.95 -0.17
C VAL A 27 8.03 5.49 -0.54
N VAL A 28 9.07 4.76 -0.93
CA VAL A 28 9.00 3.30 -1.10
C VAL A 28 9.70 2.66 0.10
N ALA A 29 9.00 1.83 0.86
CA ALA A 29 9.53 1.34 2.13
C ALA A 29 9.19 -0.13 2.41
N THR A 30 10.06 -0.79 3.18
CA THR A 30 9.70 -2.06 3.83
C THR A 30 9.03 -1.77 5.19
N PRO A 31 8.01 -2.56 5.61
CA PRO A 31 7.18 -2.24 6.76
C PRO A 31 7.98 -1.96 8.05
N GLY A 32 8.84 -2.91 8.44
CA GLY A 32 9.62 -2.79 9.67
C GLY A 32 10.56 -1.57 9.69
N ARG A 33 11.15 -1.20 8.55
CA ARG A 33 12.03 -0.02 8.49
C ARG A 33 11.24 1.28 8.58
N MET A 34 10.11 1.37 7.89
CA MET A 34 9.27 2.57 7.98
C MET A 34 8.73 2.76 9.39
N LEU A 35 8.29 1.67 10.04
CA LEU A 35 7.75 1.71 11.39
C LEU A 35 8.81 2.14 12.41
N ASP A 36 10.05 1.67 12.28
CA ASP A 36 11.19 2.13 13.10
C ASP A 36 11.36 3.66 13.00
N HIS A 37 11.34 4.21 11.79
CA HIS A 37 11.44 5.66 11.59
C HIS A 37 10.26 6.43 12.18
N LEU A 38 9.03 5.96 12.01
CA LEU A 38 7.85 6.64 12.56
C LEU A 38 7.81 6.63 14.10
N ARG A 39 8.37 5.60 14.73
CA ARG A 39 8.44 5.50 16.20
C ARG A 39 9.58 6.31 16.79
N ASN A 40 10.75 6.26 16.16
CA ASN A 40 12.00 6.66 16.80
C ASN A 40 12.64 7.92 16.21
N ALA A 41 12.30 8.31 14.98
CA ALA A 41 12.94 9.44 14.30
C ALA A 41 12.17 10.75 14.51
N ALA A 42 12.80 11.71 15.20
CA ALA A 42 12.18 13.01 15.44
C ALA A 42 11.92 13.76 14.13
N GLY A 43 10.69 14.25 13.95
CA GLY A 43 10.30 15.03 12.77
C GLY A 43 9.97 14.19 11.52
N VAL A 44 9.88 12.87 11.64
CA VAL A 44 9.28 11.99 10.64
C VAL A 44 7.85 11.65 11.07
N ASN A 45 6.87 11.91 10.21
CA ASN A 45 5.48 11.52 10.41
C ASN A 45 4.78 11.31 9.06
N VAL A 46 3.55 10.80 9.12
CA VAL A 46 2.69 10.53 7.96
C VAL A 46 1.42 11.38 7.98
N ASP A 47 1.39 12.47 8.74
CA ASP A 47 0.17 13.27 8.95
C ASP A 47 -0.40 13.85 7.63
N GLY A 48 0.47 14.10 6.65
CA GLY A 48 0.11 14.57 5.31
C GLY A 48 -0.06 13.47 4.27
N LEU A 49 -0.09 12.19 4.65
CA LEU A 49 -0.20 11.08 3.70
C LEU A 49 -1.61 11.01 3.11
N GLU A 50 -1.71 11.20 1.79
CA GLU A 50 -2.98 11.12 1.05
C GLU A 50 -3.21 9.74 0.42
N ILE A 51 -2.14 8.99 0.13
CA ILE A 51 -2.19 7.70 -0.57
C ILE A 51 -1.32 6.67 0.16
N LEU A 52 -1.88 5.50 0.46
CA LEU A 52 -1.16 4.33 0.98
C LEU A 52 -1.30 3.18 -0.02
N ILE A 53 -0.18 2.55 -0.38
CA ILE A 53 -0.16 1.37 -1.24
C ILE A 53 0.44 0.21 -0.47
N LEU A 54 -0.29 -0.91 -0.39
CA LEU A 54 0.18 -2.18 0.14
C LEU A 54 0.40 -3.12 -1.06
N ASP A 55 1.65 -3.29 -1.47
CA ASP A 55 2.02 -4.15 -2.60
C ASP A 55 2.48 -5.53 -2.14
N GLU A 56 2.30 -6.55 -2.99
CA GLU A 56 2.55 -7.97 -2.68
C GLU A 56 2.03 -8.38 -1.29
N ALA A 57 0.77 -8.06 -1.00
CA ALA A 57 0.22 -8.22 0.34
C ALA A 57 0.28 -9.65 0.88
N ASP A 58 0.08 -10.66 0.02
CA ASP A 58 0.30 -12.06 0.37
C ASP A 58 1.74 -12.33 0.82
N ARG A 59 2.74 -11.83 0.09
CA ARG A 59 4.16 -11.96 0.48
C ARG A 59 4.49 -11.26 1.77
N LEU A 60 3.95 -10.05 2.00
CA LEU A 60 4.16 -9.34 3.26
C LEU A 60 3.70 -10.17 4.46
N LEU A 61 2.54 -10.82 4.34
CA LEU A 61 1.99 -11.68 5.39
C LEU A 61 2.78 -12.98 5.55
N GLU A 62 3.19 -13.61 4.45
CA GLU A 62 4.07 -14.80 4.47
C GLU A 62 5.42 -14.53 5.16
N MET A 63 5.95 -13.32 5.01
CA MET A 63 7.19 -12.87 5.66
C MET A 63 7.01 -12.51 7.14
N GLY A 64 5.78 -12.55 7.66
CA GLY A 64 5.47 -12.25 9.04
C GLY A 64 5.30 -10.76 9.36
N PHE A 65 5.11 -9.89 8.36
CA PHE A 65 4.96 -8.44 8.57
C PHE A 65 3.55 -7.98 8.97
N THR A 66 2.69 -8.91 9.41
CA THR A 66 1.29 -8.60 9.73
C THR A 66 1.18 -7.49 10.77
N GLU A 67 1.92 -7.59 11.87
CA GLU A 67 1.85 -6.61 12.96
C GLU A 67 2.36 -5.23 12.51
N GLU A 68 3.47 -5.19 11.78
CA GLU A 68 4.05 -3.94 11.29
C GLU A 68 3.15 -3.25 10.28
N VAL A 69 2.51 -4.00 9.38
CA VAL A 69 1.58 -3.44 8.39
C VAL A 69 0.33 -2.90 9.08
N GLU A 70 -0.27 -3.65 10.01
CA GLU A 70 -1.44 -3.18 10.76
C GLU A 70 -1.11 -1.89 11.54
N GLU A 71 0.06 -1.82 12.16
CA GLU A 71 0.48 -0.63 12.88
C GLU A 71 0.75 0.57 11.96
N LEU A 72 1.39 0.36 10.81
CA LEU A 72 1.56 1.40 9.79
C LEU A 72 0.20 1.95 9.33
N VAL A 73 -0.74 1.07 9.02
CA VAL A 73 -2.12 1.43 8.62
C VAL A 73 -2.80 2.26 9.72
N LYS A 74 -2.56 1.93 11.00
CA LYS A 74 -3.09 2.65 12.16
C LYS A 74 -2.46 4.02 12.36
N MET A 75 -1.15 4.17 12.11
CA MET A 75 -0.45 5.46 12.20
C MET A 75 -0.81 6.41 11.06
N CYS A 76 -1.22 5.87 9.91
CA CYS A 76 -1.60 6.70 8.76
C CYS A 76 -2.93 7.46 8.99
N PRO A 77 -3.09 8.67 8.41
CA PRO A 77 -4.31 9.46 8.52
C PRO A 77 -5.55 8.72 8.01
N VAL A 78 -6.67 8.83 8.72
CA VAL A 78 -7.93 8.15 8.36
C VAL A 78 -8.44 8.59 6.98
N ARG A 79 -8.26 9.87 6.63
CA ARG A 79 -8.65 10.41 5.33
C ARG A 79 -7.49 10.24 4.35
N ARG A 80 -7.42 9.06 3.74
CA ARG A 80 -6.49 8.70 2.67
C ARG A 80 -7.14 7.75 1.67
N GLN A 81 -6.58 7.65 0.47
CA GLN A 81 -6.85 6.55 -0.45
C GLN A 81 -5.91 5.39 -0.12
N THR A 82 -6.45 4.20 0.09
CA THR A 82 -5.63 2.99 0.26
C THR A 82 -5.83 2.07 -0.94
N MET A 83 -4.74 1.53 -1.48
CA MET A 83 -4.72 0.50 -2.51
C MET A 83 -3.99 -0.73 -1.96
N LEU A 84 -4.52 -1.92 -2.25
CA LEU A 84 -3.91 -3.19 -1.87
C LEU A 84 -3.79 -4.05 -3.12
N PHE A 85 -2.57 -4.53 -3.38
CA PHE A 85 -2.24 -5.42 -4.48
C PHE A 85 -1.76 -6.75 -3.91
N SER A 86 -2.26 -7.84 -4.48
CA SER A 86 -1.91 -9.20 -4.07
C SER A 86 -2.07 -10.14 -5.26
N ALA A 87 -1.16 -11.09 -5.41
CA ALA A 87 -1.29 -12.12 -6.45
C ALA A 87 -2.31 -13.19 -6.04
N THR A 88 -2.42 -13.45 -4.74
CA THR A 88 -3.34 -14.43 -4.16
C THR A 88 -4.30 -13.79 -3.16
N MET A 89 -5.51 -14.34 -3.07
CA MET A 89 -6.51 -13.94 -2.07
C MET A 89 -6.62 -15.04 -1.02
N THR A 90 -5.78 -14.94 0.02
CA THR A 90 -5.88 -15.78 1.21
C THR A 90 -6.82 -15.15 2.24
N HIS A 91 -7.23 -15.93 3.24
CA HIS A 91 -8.03 -15.42 4.36
C HIS A 91 -7.35 -14.24 5.07
N ASP A 92 -6.02 -14.28 5.23
CA ASP A 92 -5.28 -13.21 5.89
C ASP A 92 -5.16 -11.95 5.03
N VAL A 93 -5.04 -12.10 3.70
CA VAL A 93 -5.13 -10.97 2.77
C VAL A 93 -6.52 -10.32 2.83
N ASP A 94 -7.59 -11.12 2.88
CA ASP A 94 -8.95 -10.60 3.03
C ASP A 94 -9.16 -9.85 4.36
N ARG A 95 -8.57 -10.35 5.45
CA ARG A 95 -8.56 -9.65 6.74
C ARG A 95 -7.80 -8.35 6.67
N LEU A 96 -6.60 -8.33 6.07
CA LEU A 96 -5.81 -7.13 5.90
C LEU A 96 -6.55 -6.10 5.02
N ALA A 97 -7.22 -6.56 3.95
CA ALA A 97 -8.04 -5.71 3.09
C ALA A 97 -9.21 -5.08 3.88
N ALA A 98 -9.92 -5.87 4.69
CA ALA A 98 -10.99 -5.36 5.54
C ALA A 98 -10.49 -4.37 6.61
N TYR A 99 -9.26 -4.56 7.11
CA TYR A 99 -8.63 -3.67 8.09
C TYR A 99 -8.16 -2.35 7.48
N SER A 100 -7.57 -2.39 6.27
CA SER A 100 -6.85 -1.26 5.67
C SER A 100 -7.67 -0.44 4.66
N LEU A 101 -8.73 -1.01 4.08
CA LEU A 101 -9.53 -0.39 3.00
C LEU A 101 -10.90 0.08 3.49
N LYS A 102 -11.41 1.16 2.88
CA LYS A 102 -12.77 1.67 3.12
C LYS A 102 -13.61 1.53 1.86
N ARG A 103 -14.59 0.61 1.87
CA ARG A 103 -15.47 0.29 0.72
C ARG A 103 -14.69 0.09 -0.59
N PRO A 104 -13.75 -0.87 -0.64
CA PRO A 104 -12.88 -1.05 -1.80
C PRO A 104 -13.65 -1.55 -3.03
N VAL A 105 -13.24 -1.08 -4.20
CA VAL A 105 -13.57 -1.73 -5.48
C VAL A 105 -12.57 -2.88 -5.66
N ARG A 106 -13.07 -4.10 -5.82
CA ARG A 106 -12.23 -5.27 -6.11
C ARG A 106 -12.08 -5.42 -7.62
N ILE A 107 -10.84 -5.47 -8.08
CA ILE A 107 -10.47 -5.70 -9.48
C ILE A 107 -9.63 -6.97 -9.52
N THR A 108 -9.96 -7.89 -10.41
CA THR A 108 -9.23 -9.13 -10.60
C THR A 108 -8.85 -9.25 -12.06
N ALA A 109 -7.58 -9.54 -12.33
CA ALA A 109 -7.10 -9.85 -13.68
C ALA A 109 -7.41 -11.32 -13.99
N ASP A 110 -8.67 -11.62 -14.27
CA ASP A 110 -9.09 -12.93 -14.75
C ASP A 110 -9.18 -12.89 -16.29
N SER A 111 -8.30 -13.64 -16.95
CA SER A 111 -8.23 -13.74 -18.41
C SER A 111 -9.43 -14.48 -19.03
N SER A 112 -10.30 -15.08 -18.21
CA SER A 112 -11.52 -15.77 -18.65
C SER A 112 -12.78 -14.91 -18.64
N ILE A 113 -12.74 -13.68 -18.12
CA ILE A 113 -13.89 -12.76 -18.12
C ILE A 113 -14.06 -12.17 -19.54
N ARG A 114 -15.00 -12.74 -20.30
CA ARG A 114 -15.58 -12.10 -21.48
C ARG A 114 -16.68 -11.14 -21.01
N VAL A 115 -16.60 -9.88 -21.44
CA VAL A 115 -17.65 -8.89 -21.15
C VAL A 115 -18.78 -9.12 -22.14
N ASP A 116 -19.75 -9.94 -21.76
CA ASP A 116 -20.99 -10.10 -22.51
C ASP A 116 -21.94 -8.94 -22.15
N GLY A 117 -22.59 -8.37 -23.16
CA GLY A 117 -23.04 -6.97 -23.21
C GLY A 117 -24.12 -6.48 -22.24
N GLU A 118 -24.65 -7.27 -21.30
CA GLU A 118 -25.70 -6.81 -20.38
C GLU A 118 -25.63 -7.53 -19.02
N GLY A 119 -25.44 -6.80 -17.89
CA GLY A 119 -25.80 -7.29 -16.54
C GLY A 119 -24.72 -7.30 -15.45
N GLU A 120 -25.00 -6.55 -14.36
CA GLU A 120 -24.45 -6.55 -12.99
C GLU A 120 -23.00 -6.11 -12.69
N LEU A 121 -22.93 -4.96 -11.98
CA LEU A 121 -21.75 -4.21 -11.53
C LEU A 121 -20.88 -4.86 -10.44
N ASN A 122 -21.02 -6.16 -10.12
CA ASN A 122 -20.30 -6.78 -9.00
C ASN A 122 -18.97 -7.46 -9.35
N LYS A 123 -18.50 -7.31 -10.59
CA LYS A 123 -17.13 -7.68 -11.00
C LYS A 123 -16.63 -6.57 -11.91
N VAL A 124 -15.93 -5.58 -11.36
CA VAL A 124 -15.39 -4.49 -12.19
C VAL A 124 -14.29 -5.08 -13.06
N ALA A 125 -14.69 -5.38 -14.30
CA ALA A 125 -13.84 -5.55 -15.45
C ALA A 125 -12.89 -4.36 -15.56
N VAL A 126 -11.64 -4.67 -15.90
CA VAL A 126 -10.56 -3.71 -16.11
C VAL A 126 -11.08 -2.49 -16.91
N PRO A 127 -10.88 -1.24 -16.42
CA PRO A 127 -11.30 -0.06 -17.16
C PRO A 127 -10.69 -0.04 -18.56
N LYS A 128 -11.52 0.04 -19.59
CA LYS A 128 -11.10 0.05 -21.01
C LYS A 128 -10.14 1.20 -21.36
N THR A 129 -9.96 2.18 -20.49
CA THR A 129 -9.02 3.30 -20.60
C THR A 129 -7.56 2.94 -20.29
N LEU A 130 -7.27 1.71 -19.85
CA LEU A 130 -5.91 1.20 -19.60
C LEU A 130 -5.29 0.45 -20.79
N ASN A 131 -6.03 0.24 -21.87
CA ASN A 131 -5.44 -0.13 -23.16
C ASN A 131 -4.98 1.15 -23.84
N GLN A 132 -3.79 1.64 -23.49
CA GLN A 132 -3.08 2.57 -24.35
C GLN A 132 -2.62 1.82 -25.59
N GLU A 133 -2.83 2.45 -26.75
CA GLU A 133 -2.47 2.00 -28.10
C GLU A 133 -0.99 1.61 -28.25
#